data_AF-A0A2D3D846-F1
#
_entry.id   AF-A0A2D3D846-F1
#
_cell.length_a   1.000
_cell.length_b   1.000
_cell.length_c   1.000
_cell.angle_alpha   90.00
_cell.angle_beta   90.00
_cell.angle_gamma   90.00
#
_symmetry.space_group_name_H-M   'P 1'
#
loop_
_entity.id
_entity.type
_entity.pdbx_description
1 polymer ?
#
loop_
_entity_poly.entity_id
_entity_poly.type
_entity_poly.pdbx_seq_one_letter_code
_entity_poly.pdbx_strand_id
1 'polypeptide(L)'
;MGKIRTKLQYVCSATRLFGPRMGMTSLLHHLAHRNIGAYYEKLVEASWNRFMKDIPFDADAIATLPATNDGPIWVMWWQGLDGSEPPIVRACIDSIKRHASGREVRLITKDTVEQYASLDPSIMRKVHDGKITITTLSDIVRFAVLKEHGGMWMDATMYLTADLSDDVRRYTFYSIPNHQSAPTRNWTGYFMGGKQGNPLFSYMLQAFVALYGLTDHIPDYFMIDVMLSAAYTHIPQVRAMIDAEPVNNLHRLYLAGKLADASVDLPADTYAYKLSYKNVQRIPAAHTVYGAVLDGTL
;
A
#
# COMPACT_ATOMS: atom_id res chain seq x y z
N MET A 1 -22.12 4.27 15.34
CA MET A 1 -22.36 2.82 15.24
C MET A 1 -21.43 2.10 14.24
N GLY A 2 -21.09 2.69 13.08
CA GLY A 2 -20.24 2.02 12.06
C GLY A 2 -18.85 1.52 12.52
N LYS A 3 -18.08 2.34 13.24
CA LYS A 3 -16.72 1.97 13.69
C LYS A 3 -16.69 0.75 14.63
N ILE A 4 -17.69 0.61 15.50
CA ILE A 4 -17.78 -0.52 16.44
C ILE A 4 -18.11 -1.82 15.69
N ARG A 5 -19.02 -1.75 14.70
CA ARG A 5 -19.35 -2.89 13.85
C ARG A 5 -18.12 -3.43 13.10
N THR A 6 -17.30 -2.56 12.52
CA THR A 6 -16.05 -2.95 11.86
C THR A 6 -15.06 -3.60 12.82
N LYS A 7 -14.90 -3.03 14.03
CA LYS A 7 -14.04 -3.62 15.07
C LYS A 7 -14.53 -5.02 15.50
N LEU A 8 -15.84 -5.21 15.66
CA LEU A 8 -16.41 -6.52 15.97
C LEU A 8 -16.21 -7.52 14.82
N GLN A 9 -16.31 -7.07 13.57
CA GLN A 9 -15.99 -7.89 12.40
C GLN A 9 -14.53 -8.39 12.45
N TYR A 10 -13.57 -7.54 12.83
CA TYR A 10 -12.17 -7.94 13.01
C TYR A 10 -11.99 -8.99 14.10
N VAL A 11 -12.68 -8.84 15.24
CA VAL A 11 -12.67 -9.84 16.32
C VAL A 11 -13.24 -11.19 15.84
N CYS A 12 -14.39 -11.17 15.17
CA CYS A 12 -15.02 -12.38 14.64
C CYS A 12 -14.15 -13.07 13.58
N SER A 13 -13.56 -12.29 12.67
CA SER A 13 -12.68 -12.82 11.64
C SER A 13 -11.40 -13.42 12.24
N ALA A 14 -10.75 -12.73 13.17
CA ALA A 14 -9.59 -13.24 13.89
C ALA A 14 -9.91 -14.54 14.65
N THR A 15 -11.09 -14.61 15.29
CA THR A 15 -11.56 -15.81 15.99
C THR A 15 -11.74 -16.99 15.03
N ARG A 16 -12.36 -16.76 13.87
CA ARG A 16 -12.62 -17.79 12.86
C ARG A 16 -11.34 -18.29 12.20
N LEU A 17 -10.40 -17.40 11.91
CA LEU A 17 -9.18 -17.71 11.19
C LEU A 17 -8.11 -18.34 12.07
N PHE A 18 -7.98 -17.88 13.32
CA PHE A 18 -6.85 -18.20 14.19
C PHE A 18 -7.26 -18.75 15.57
N GLY A 19 -8.56 -18.92 15.82
CA GLY A 19 -9.10 -19.49 17.05
C GLY A 19 -9.39 -18.46 18.17
N PRO A 20 -9.99 -18.94 19.28
CA PRO A 20 -10.56 -18.08 20.32
C PRO A 20 -9.53 -17.23 21.07
N ARG A 21 -8.29 -17.72 21.23
CA ARG A 21 -7.20 -16.96 21.88
C ARG A 21 -6.83 -15.71 21.09
N MET A 22 -6.79 -15.83 19.75
CA MET A 22 -6.51 -14.68 18.89
C MET A 22 -7.72 -13.74 18.83
N GLY A 23 -8.94 -14.29 18.84
CA GLY A 23 -10.18 -13.51 19.03
C GLY A 23 -10.14 -12.61 20.25
N MET A 24 -9.76 -13.16 21.41
CA MET A 24 -9.62 -12.39 22.66
C MET A 24 -8.53 -11.31 22.55
N THR A 25 -7.39 -11.64 21.95
CA THR A 25 -6.31 -10.65 21.72
C THR A 25 -6.79 -9.51 20.82
N SER A 26 -7.51 -9.83 19.74
CA SER A 26 -8.14 -8.89 18.82
C SER A 26 -9.16 -7.99 19.54
N LEU A 27 -9.97 -8.56 20.45
CA LEU A 27 -10.93 -7.81 21.25
C LEU A 27 -10.25 -6.79 22.16
N LEU A 28 -9.19 -7.20 22.88
CA LEU A 28 -8.43 -6.30 23.76
C LEU A 28 -7.79 -5.14 22.99
N HIS A 29 -7.32 -5.40 21.77
CA HIS A 29 -6.77 -4.36 20.91
C HIS A 29 -7.86 -3.43 20.37
N HIS A 30 -8.83 -3.96 19.63
CA HIS A 30 -9.77 -3.15 18.87
C HIS A 30 -10.83 -2.46 19.74
N LEU A 31 -11.27 -3.08 20.83
CA LEU A 31 -12.32 -2.55 21.69
C LEU A 31 -11.78 -1.91 22.98
N ALA A 32 -10.71 -2.45 23.56
CA ALA A 32 -10.13 -1.92 24.80
C ALA A 32 -8.88 -1.05 24.58
N HIS A 33 -8.37 -0.92 23.35
CA HIS A 33 -7.19 -0.12 23.02
C HIS A 33 -5.93 -0.52 23.81
N ARG A 34 -5.78 -1.82 24.13
CA ARG A 34 -4.65 -2.37 24.89
C ARG A 34 -3.76 -3.25 24.01
N ASN A 35 -2.50 -3.38 24.42
CA ASN A 35 -1.56 -4.41 23.92
C ASN A 35 -1.36 -4.42 22.39
N ILE A 36 -1.28 -3.24 21.75
CA ILE A 36 -1.12 -3.11 20.29
C ILE A 36 0.10 -3.90 19.75
N GLY A 37 1.26 -3.80 20.41
CA GLY A 37 2.47 -4.51 20.00
C GLY A 37 2.27 -6.04 20.04
N ALA A 38 1.81 -6.56 21.17
CA ALA A 38 1.55 -7.99 21.34
C ALA A 38 0.43 -8.51 20.42
N TYR A 39 -0.54 -7.66 20.04
CA TYR A 39 -1.55 -8.03 19.04
C TYR A 39 -0.91 -8.22 17.66
N TYR A 40 -0.13 -7.24 17.18
CA TYR A 40 0.48 -7.34 15.86
C TYR A 40 1.55 -8.43 15.78
N GLU A 41 2.36 -8.64 16.81
CA GLU A 41 3.30 -9.76 16.88
C GLU A 41 2.59 -11.11 16.70
N LYS A 42 1.50 -11.34 17.46
CA LYS A 42 0.70 -12.55 17.33
C LYS A 42 -0.01 -12.65 15.98
N LEU A 43 -0.47 -11.54 15.42
CA LEU A 43 -1.15 -11.53 14.12
C LEU A 43 -0.17 -11.83 12.99
N VAL A 44 1.07 -11.35 13.06
CA VAL A 44 2.16 -11.67 12.12
C VAL A 44 2.44 -13.16 12.14
N GLU A 45 2.68 -13.75 13.32
CA GLU A 45 2.93 -15.19 13.44
C GLU A 45 1.72 -16.05 13.04
N ALA A 46 0.51 -15.63 13.40
CA ALA A 46 -0.70 -16.33 12.99
C ALA A 46 -0.91 -16.28 11.47
N SER A 47 -0.62 -15.14 10.84
CA SER A 47 -0.71 -14.97 9.38
C SER A 47 0.35 -15.79 8.66
N TRP A 48 1.59 -15.80 9.16
CA TRP A 48 2.66 -16.65 8.66
C TRP A 48 2.23 -18.13 8.63
N ASN A 49 1.81 -18.63 9.80
CA ASN A 49 1.46 -20.03 9.98
C ASN A 49 0.21 -20.45 9.20
N ARG A 50 -0.74 -19.54 8.96
CA ARG A 50 -2.01 -19.89 8.35
C ARG A 50 -2.05 -19.69 6.84
N PHE A 51 -1.35 -18.68 6.32
CA PHE A 51 -1.49 -18.26 4.92
C PHE A 51 -0.19 -18.31 4.13
N MET A 52 0.98 -18.31 4.77
CA MET A 52 2.24 -17.95 4.08
C MET A 52 3.29 -19.05 4.10
N LYS A 53 3.46 -19.77 5.21
CA LYS A 53 4.57 -20.73 5.41
C LYS A 53 4.63 -21.85 4.35
N ASP A 54 3.49 -22.21 3.77
CA ASP A 54 3.37 -23.30 2.80
C ASP A 54 3.39 -22.79 1.36
N ILE A 55 3.47 -21.47 1.14
CA ILE A 55 3.65 -20.87 -0.18
C ILE A 55 5.13 -21.00 -0.55
N PRO A 56 5.47 -21.54 -1.75
CA PRO A 56 6.86 -21.57 -2.19
C PRO A 56 7.35 -20.15 -2.48
N PHE A 57 8.54 -19.82 -1.97
CA PHE A 57 9.26 -18.59 -2.30
C PHE A 57 10.44 -18.92 -3.19
N ASP A 58 10.40 -18.45 -4.44
CA ASP A 58 11.46 -18.64 -5.43
C ASP A 58 12.60 -17.65 -5.17
N ALA A 59 13.51 -18.02 -4.27
CA ALA A 59 14.66 -17.19 -3.94
C ALA A 59 15.65 -17.06 -5.11
N ASP A 60 15.73 -18.07 -5.98
CA ASP A 60 16.67 -18.10 -7.09
C ASP A 60 16.30 -17.08 -8.18
N ALA A 61 15.01 -16.78 -8.33
CA ALA A 61 14.52 -15.73 -9.24
C ALA A 61 15.16 -14.35 -8.97
N ILE A 62 15.61 -14.07 -7.73
CA ILE A 62 16.26 -12.80 -7.37
C ILE A 62 17.56 -12.61 -8.17
N ALA A 63 18.32 -13.68 -8.40
CA ALA A 63 19.60 -13.62 -9.11
C ALA A 63 19.43 -13.32 -10.60
N THR A 64 18.25 -13.61 -11.17
CA THR A 64 17.94 -13.43 -12.60
C THR A 64 17.10 -12.18 -12.88
N LEU A 65 16.85 -11.34 -11.88
CA LEU A 65 16.10 -10.10 -12.08
C LEU A 65 16.83 -9.16 -13.04
N PRO A 66 16.09 -8.33 -13.79
CA PRO A 66 16.69 -7.35 -14.68
C PRO A 66 17.62 -6.38 -13.91
N ALA A 67 18.59 -5.80 -14.59
CA ALA A 67 19.51 -4.86 -13.97
C ALA A 67 18.79 -3.65 -13.37
N THR A 68 17.72 -3.19 -14.03
CA THR A 68 16.97 -1.99 -13.69
C THR A 68 15.46 -2.25 -13.62
N ASN A 69 14.78 -1.50 -12.76
CA ASN A 69 13.32 -1.47 -12.72
C ASN A 69 12.81 -0.39 -13.67
N ASP A 70 12.38 -0.77 -14.88
CA ASP A 70 11.90 0.17 -15.91
C ASP A 70 10.40 0.08 -16.17
N GLY A 71 9.68 -0.64 -15.30
CA GLY A 71 8.25 -0.82 -15.40
C GLY A 71 7.45 0.47 -15.17
N PRO A 72 6.14 0.44 -15.50
CA PRO A 72 5.26 1.60 -15.41
C PRO A 72 4.99 2.00 -13.94
N ILE A 73 4.38 3.17 -13.76
CA ILE A 73 3.81 3.61 -12.49
C ILE A 73 2.32 3.29 -12.49
N TRP A 74 1.89 2.47 -11.55
CA TRP A 74 0.53 2.04 -11.33
C TRP A 74 -0.13 2.93 -10.29
N VAL A 75 -1.26 3.51 -10.67
CA VAL A 75 -2.12 4.27 -9.77
C VAL A 75 -3.51 3.72 -9.87
N MET A 76 -4.19 3.49 -8.74
CA MET A 76 -5.57 3.03 -8.73
C MET A 76 -6.51 4.09 -8.18
N TRP A 77 -7.54 4.42 -8.96
CA TRP A 77 -8.70 5.17 -8.51
C TRP A 77 -9.95 4.54 -9.11
N TRP A 78 -10.66 3.78 -8.28
CA TRP A 78 -11.69 2.84 -8.74
C TRP A 78 -12.80 3.48 -9.56
N GLN A 79 -13.22 4.68 -9.16
CA GLN A 79 -14.30 5.43 -9.81
C GLN A 79 -13.91 5.96 -11.19
N GLY A 80 -12.61 6.09 -11.49
CA GLY A 80 -12.14 6.79 -12.68
C GLY A 80 -12.07 8.31 -12.52
N LEU A 81 -11.61 8.99 -13.56
CA LEU A 81 -11.38 10.45 -13.60
C LEU A 81 -12.44 11.15 -14.46
N ASP A 82 -13.72 10.94 -14.14
CA ASP A 82 -14.87 11.47 -14.87
C ASP A 82 -15.30 12.89 -14.41
N GLY A 83 -14.57 13.49 -13.47
CA GLY A 83 -14.87 14.79 -12.88
C GLY A 83 -15.61 14.71 -11.54
N SER A 84 -15.98 13.50 -11.08
CA SER A 84 -16.56 13.29 -9.75
C SER A 84 -15.50 13.06 -8.66
N GLU A 85 -14.25 12.82 -9.03
CA GLU A 85 -13.17 12.64 -8.07
C GLU A 85 -12.87 13.91 -7.28
N PRO A 86 -12.40 13.81 -6.02
CA PRO A 86 -11.92 14.98 -5.29
C PRO A 86 -10.78 15.68 -6.07
N PRO A 87 -10.79 17.02 -6.20
CA PRO A 87 -9.77 17.75 -6.99
C PRO A 87 -8.32 17.41 -6.64
N ILE A 88 -8.04 17.18 -5.34
CA ILE A 88 -6.71 16.79 -4.87
C ILE A 88 -6.24 15.44 -5.43
N VAL A 89 -7.15 14.50 -5.72
CA VAL A 89 -6.80 13.21 -6.31
C VAL A 89 -6.29 13.40 -7.73
N ARG A 90 -6.99 14.22 -8.53
CA ARG A 90 -6.53 14.59 -9.87
C ARG A 90 -5.18 15.30 -9.82
N ALA A 91 -5.03 16.29 -8.94
CA ALA A 91 -3.78 17.01 -8.75
C ALA A 91 -2.60 16.08 -8.38
N CYS A 92 -2.83 15.10 -7.50
CA CYS A 92 -1.84 14.07 -7.16
C CYS A 92 -1.45 13.24 -8.39
N ILE A 93 -2.43 12.70 -9.12
CA ILE A 93 -2.17 11.90 -10.33
C ILE A 93 -1.41 12.72 -11.39
N ASP A 94 -1.78 13.98 -11.57
CA ASP A 94 -1.11 14.86 -12.52
C ASP A 94 0.33 15.18 -12.08
N SER A 95 0.59 15.36 -10.78
CA SER A 95 1.95 15.48 -10.25
C SER A 95 2.79 14.22 -10.51
N ILE A 96 2.20 13.02 -10.34
CA ILE A 96 2.86 11.75 -10.64
C ILE A 96 3.25 11.69 -12.11
N LYS A 97 2.36 12.10 -13.02
CA LYS A 97 2.65 12.17 -14.46
C LYS A 97 3.76 13.17 -14.79
N ARG A 98 3.74 14.36 -14.18
CA ARG A 98 4.77 15.39 -14.39
C ARG A 98 6.17 14.88 -13.98
N HIS A 99 6.24 14.14 -12.88
CA HIS A 99 7.48 13.69 -12.26
C HIS A 99 7.79 12.20 -12.49
N ALA A 100 7.22 11.61 -13.54
CA ALA A 100 7.37 10.18 -13.83
C ALA A 100 8.75 9.78 -14.38
N SER A 101 9.65 10.74 -14.63
CA SER A 101 10.97 10.52 -15.23
C SER A 101 10.91 9.67 -16.52
N GLY A 102 9.93 10.00 -17.38
CA GLY A 102 9.69 9.30 -18.65
C GLY A 102 8.94 7.97 -18.57
N ARG A 103 8.58 7.50 -17.36
CA ARG A 103 7.77 6.28 -17.19
C ARG A 103 6.33 6.50 -17.58
N GLU A 104 5.71 5.45 -18.11
CA GLU A 104 4.27 5.42 -18.33
C GLU A 104 3.51 5.39 -16.99
N VAL A 105 2.51 6.26 -16.82
CA VAL A 105 1.61 6.26 -15.66
C VAL A 105 0.27 5.66 -16.06
N ARG A 106 -0.05 4.49 -15.50
CA ARG A 106 -1.27 3.73 -15.80
C ARG A 106 -2.29 3.87 -14.67
N LEU A 107 -3.46 4.39 -15.01
CA LEU A 107 -4.60 4.49 -14.09
C LEU A 107 -5.45 3.23 -14.17
N ILE A 108 -5.58 2.55 -13.03
CA ILE A 108 -6.46 1.40 -12.84
C ILE A 108 -7.80 1.88 -12.28
N THR A 109 -8.87 1.57 -13.01
CA THR A 109 -10.26 1.84 -12.63
C THR A 109 -11.05 0.53 -12.58
N LYS A 110 -12.33 0.61 -12.21
CA LYS A 110 -13.25 -0.54 -12.27
C LYS A 110 -13.34 -1.18 -13.67
N ASP A 111 -13.13 -0.39 -14.72
CA ASP A 111 -13.31 -0.80 -16.11
C ASP A 111 -12.00 -1.30 -16.74
N THR A 112 -10.84 -1.00 -16.13
CA THR A 112 -9.51 -1.35 -16.67
C THR A 112 -8.73 -2.35 -15.82
N VAL A 113 -9.19 -2.69 -14.61
CA VAL A 113 -8.46 -3.59 -13.69
C VAL A 113 -8.11 -4.94 -14.32
N GLU A 114 -9.04 -5.55 -15.06
CA GLU A 114 -8.84 -6.86 -15.69
C GLU A 114 -7.85 -6.82 -16.87
N GLN A 115 -7.55 -5.64 -17.40
CA GLN A 115 -6.57 -5.44 -18.47
C GLN A 115 -5.12 -5.55 -17.96
N TYR A 116 -4.92 -5.29 -16.66
CA TYR A 116 -3.58 -5.18 -16.07
C TYR A 116 -3.31 -6.22 -14.99
N ALA A 117 -4.34 -6.66 -14.26
CA ALA A 117 -4.23 -7.56 -13.13
C ALA A 117 -5.03 -8.84 -13.35
N SER A 118 -4.33 -9.99 -13.38
CA SER A 118 -4.97 -11.30 -13.33
C SER A 118 -5.37 -11.64 -11.89
N LEU A 119 -6.67 -11.55 -11.61
CA LEU A 119 -7.23 -11.83 -10.28
C LEU A 119 -8.03 -13.12 -10.30
N ASP A 120 -8.04 -13.86 -9.18
CA ASP A 120 -8.93 -15.01 -9.01
C ASP A 120 -10.40 -14.52 -9.08
N PRO A 121 -11.28 -15.14 -9.90
CA PRO A 121 -12.67 -14.70 -10.04
C PRO A 121 -13.45 -14.64 -8.72
N SER A 122 -13.06 -15.44 -7.72
CA SER A 122 -13.66 -15.39 -6.39
C SER A 122 -13.40 -14.06 -5.66
N ILE A 123 -12.29 -13.38 -5.93
CA ILE A 123 -11.98 -12.06 -5.37
C ILE A 123 -12.97 -11.03 -5.91
N MET A 124 -13.12 -10.97 -7.24
CA MET A 124 -14.04 -10.01 -7.87
C MET A 124 -15.49 -10.28 -7.46
N ARG A 125 -15.91 -11.55 -7.38
CA ARG A 125 -17.22 -11.89 -6.82
C ARG A 125 -17.40 -11.36 -5.39
N LYS A 126 -16.41 -11.52 -4.51
CA LYS A 126 -16.47 -10.98 -3.13
C LYS A 126 -16.47 -9.45 -3.10
N VAL A 127 -15.86 -8.78 -4.06
CA VAL A 127 -15.94 -7.32 -4.20
C VAL A 127 -17.38 -6.91 -4.56
N HIS A 128 -17.99 -7.57 -5.56
CA HIS A 128 -19.37 -7.33 -5.96
C HIS A 128 -20.37 -7.59 -4.82
N ASP A 129 -20.12 -8.62 -4.01
CA ASP A 129 -20.93 -8.96 -2.82
C ASP A 129 -20.68 -8.02 -1.62
N GLY A 130 -19.77 -7.04 -1.73
CA GLY A 130 -19.42 -6.10 -0.66
C GLY A 130 -18.63 -6.73 0.51
N LYS A 131 -18.06 -7.92 0.31
CA LYS A 131 -17.26 -8.65 1.29
C LYS A 131 -15.81 -8.15 1.33
N ILE A 132 -15.26 -7.86 0.15
CA ILE A 132 -13.96 -7.19 -0.02
C ILE A 132 -14.22 -5.71 -0.34
N THR A 133 -13.61 -4.82 0.45
CA THR A 133 -13.69 -3.37 0.18
C THR A 133 -12.77 -2.98 -0.97
N ILE A 134 -13.04 -1.84 -1.63
CA ILE A 134 -12.15 -1.33 -2.68
C ILE A 134 -10.74 -1.04 -2.16
N THR A 135 -10.60 -0.56 -0.91
CA THR A 135 -9.28 -0.37 -0.26
C THR A 135 -8.51 -1.68 -0.14
N THR A 136 -9.24 -2.77 0.11
CA THR A 136 -8.67 -4.10 0.24
C THR A 136 -8.36 -4.70 -1.13
N LEU A 137 -9.22 -4.48 -2.12
CA LEU A 137 -8.95 -4.84 -3.50
C LEU A 137 -7.68 -4.16 -4.01
N SER A 138 -7.44 -2.88 -3.67
CA SER A 138 -6.23 -2.19 -4.11
C SER A 138 -4.95 -2.83 -3.55
N ASP A 139 -4.99 -3.43 -2.36
CA ASP A 139 -3.87 -4.23 -1.85
C ASP A 139 -3.58 -5.45 -2.73
N ILE A 140 -4.62 -6.15 -3.20
CA ILE A 140 -4.46 -7.33 -4.07
C ILE A 140 -3.98 -6.91 -5.47
N VAL A 141 -4.64 -5.91 -6.07
CA VAL A 141 -4.31 -5.39 -7.41
C VAL A 141 -2.86 -4.91 -7.46
N ARG A 142 -2.38 -4.26 -6.41
CA ARG A 142 -0.98 -3.83 -6.29
C ARG A 142 0.01 -4.95 -6.53
N PHE A 143 -0.15 -6.07 -5.83
CA PHE A 143 0.75 -7.21 -6.01
C PHE A 143 0.53 -7.92 -7.35
N ALA A 144 -0.69 -7.93 -7.87
CA ALA A 144 -0.98 -8.51 -9.18
C ALA A 144 -0.25 -7.77 -10.32
N VAL A 145 -0.32 -6.44 -10.34
CA VAL A 145 0.36 -5.65 -11.39
C VAL A 145 1.87 -5.64 -11.22
N LEU A 146 2.37 -5.57 -9.98
CA LEU A 146 3.82 -5.61 -9.71
C LEU A 146 4.42 -6.99 -10.01
N LYS A 147 3.70 -8.08 -9.75
CA LYS A 147 4.11 -9.43 -10.15
C LYS A 147 4.31 -9.51 -11.66
N GLU A 148 3.34 -9.03 -12.41
CA GLU A 148 3.29 -9.23 -13.86
C GLU A 148 4.22 -8.28 -14.61
N HIS A 149 4.34 -7.03 -14.15
CA HIS A 149 4.98 -5.96 -14.91
C HIS A 149 6.15 -5.28 -14.19
N GLY A 150 6.37 -5.58 -12.90
CA GLY A 150 7.24 -4.77 -12.05
C GLY A 150 6.76 -3.31 -11.98
N GLY A 151 7.72 -2.38 -11.93
CA GLY A 151 7.42 -0.96 -11.91
C GLY A 151 7.20 -0.44 -10.50
N MET A 152 6.32 0.55 -10.36
CA MET A 152 6.00 1.19 -9.08
C MET A 152 4.51 1.28 -8.87
N TRP A 153 4.05 0.99 -7.66
CA TRP A 153 2.75 1.39 -7.19
C TRP A 153 2.84 2.72 -6.45
N MET A 154 1.92 3.63 -6.77
CA MET A 154 1.67 4.84 -6.01
C MET A 154 0.17 5.00 -5.78
N ASP A 155 -0.23 5.19 -4.53
CA ASP A 155 -1.62 5.54 -4.24
C ASP A 155 -2.00 6.85 -4.95
N ALA A 156 -3.26 6.98 -5.36
CA ALA A 156 -3.80 8.17 -6.05
C ALA A 156 -3.76 9.48 -5.24
N THR A 157 -3.26 9.44 -4.01
CA THR A 157 -3.04 10.62 -3.16
C THR A 157 -1.57 10.87 -2.83
N MET A 158 -0.65 10.26 -3.58
CA MET A 158 0.75 10.67 -3.58
C MET A 158 0.93 11.92 -4.45
N TYR A 159 1.53 12.96 -3.87
CA TYR A 159 1.89 14.18 -4.58
C TYR A 159 3.41 14.25 -4.72
N LEU A 160 3.90 14.39 -5.96
CA LEU A 160 5.32 14.56 -6.25
C LEU A 160 5.63 16.03 -6.50
N THR A 161 6.76 16.50 -5.96
CA THR A 161 7.27 17.88 -6.09
C THR A 161 8.60 17.93 -6.86
N ALA A 162 9.18 16.76 -7.15
CA ALA A 162 10.33 16.60 -7.99
C ALA A 162 10.29 15.22 -8.66
N ASP A 163 11.11 15.06 -9.70
CA ASP A 163 11.23 13.83 -10.47
C ASP A 163 11.61 12.64 -9.58
N LEU A 164 11.12 11.46 -9.96
CA LEU A 164 11.42 10.22 -9.24
C LEU A 164 12.94 9.99 -9.15
N SER A 165 13.40 9.70 -7.94
CA SER A 165 14.80 9.29 -7.70
C SER A 165 15.17 8.08 -8.55
N ASP A 166 16.37 8.10 -9.11
CA ASP A 166 16.96 6.92 -9.78
C ASP A 166 17.10 5.70 -8.86
N ASP A 167 17.04 5.87 -7.53
CA ASP A 167 17.00 4.73 -6.60
C ASP A 167 15.86 3.76 -6.92
N VAL A 168 14.70 4.30 -7.33
CA VAL A 168 13.53 3.52 -7.76
C VAL A 168 13.89 2.55 -8.91
N ARG A 169 14.84 2.93 -9.76
CA ARG A 169 15.34 2.12 -10.88
C ARG A 169 16.40 1.10 -10.44
N ARG A 170 17.21 1.43 -9.43
CA ARG A 170 18.39 0.64 -8.98
C ARG A 170 18.02 -0.54 -8.08
N TYR A 171 17.17 -0.32 -7.08
CA TYR A 171 16.92 -1.31 -6.04
C TYR A 171 15.98 -2.44 -6.50
N THR A 172 16.20 -3.64 -5.95
CA THR A 172 15.38 -4.82 -6.25
C THR A 172 13.93 -4.66 -5.79
N PHE A 173 13.78 -4.05 -4.61
CA PHE A 173 12.54 -3.58 -4.03
C PHE A 173 12.79 -2.15 -3.55
N TYR A 174 11.82 -1.27 -3.73
CA TYR A 174 11.91 0.12 -3.30
C TYR A 174 10.56 0.59 -2.77
N SER A 175 10.58 1.28 -1.65
CA SER A 175 9.43 1.84 -0.96
C SER A 175 9.86 3.11 -0.20
N ILE A 176 8.88 3.83 0.34
CA ILE A 176 9.18 4.85 1.34
C ILE A 176 9.22 4.18 2.71
N PRO A 177 10.36 4.20 3.43
CA PRO A 177 10.45 3.54 4.72
C PRO A 177 9.65 4.30 5.78
N ASN A 178 8.93 3.55 6.62
CA ASN A 178 8.12 4.16 7.69
C ASN A 178 8.98 4.49 8.93
N HIS A 179 10.24 4.04 8.99
CA HIS A 179 11.20 4.24 10.08
C HIS A 179 10.65 3.84 11.46
N GLN A 180 9.81 2.81 11.50
CA GLN A 180 9.24 2.26 12.73
C GLN A 180 9.82 0.89 13.03
N SER A 181 10.19 0.68 14.30
CA SER A 181 10.84 -0.55 14.79
C SER A 181 9.88 -1.55 15.45
N ALA A 182 8.63 -1.19 15.75
CA ALA A 182 7.70 -2.08 16.46
C ALA A 182 6.23 -1.97 15.98
N PRO A 183 5.71 -2.95 15.21
CA PRO A 183 6.45 -4.04 14.56
C PRO A 183 7.44 -3.49 13.52
N THR A 184 8.46 -4.27 13.14
CA THR A 184 9.39 -3.89 12.07
C THR A 184 8.59 -3.58 10.81
N ARG A 185 8.51 -2.30 10.48
CA ARG A 185 7.76 -1.78 9.34
C ARG A 185 8.61 -0.67 8.74
N ASN A 186 9.53 -1.06 7.87
CA ASN A 186 10.39 -0.12 7.17
C ASN A 186 9.99 0.04 5.70
N TRP A 187 8.69 0.08 5.44
CA TRP A 187 8.08 0.29 4.12
C TRP A 187 6.75 1.01 4.27
N THR A 188 6.18 1.40 3.13
CA THR A 188 4.79 1.87 3.04
C THR A 188 4.09 1.22 1.85
N GLY A 189 2.88 0.70 2.04
CA GLY A 189 2.12 0.11 0.94
C GLY A 189 1.64 1.12 -0.12
N TYR A 190 1.61 2.41 0.20
CA TYR A 190 1.15 3.47 -0.71
C TYR A 190 2.21 3.96 -1.69
N PHE A 191 3.47 3.56 -1.52
CA PHE A 191 4.58 3.84 -2.42
C PHE A 191 5.55 2.67 -2.34
N MET A 192 5.46 1.75 -3.30
CA MET A 192 6.32 0.56 -3.33
C MET A 192 6.41 -0.04 -4.73
N GLY A 193 7.50 -0.73 -5.03
CA GLY A 193 7.64 -1.46 -6.28
C GLY A 193 9.02 -2.08 -6.40
N GLY A 194 9.39 -2.44 -7.61
CA GLY A 194 10.63 -3.16 -7.85
C GLY A 194 10.67 -3.82 -9.21
N LYS A 195 11.73 -4.59 -9.42
CA LYS A 195 12.04 -5.24 -10.69
C LYS A 195 10.97 -6.26 -11.06
N GLN A 196 10.61 -6.33 -12.33
CA GLN A 196 9.70 -7.35 -12.85
C GLN A 196 10.28 -8.75 -12.55
N GLY A 197 9.41 -9.67 -12.11
CA GLY A 197 9.81 -11.01 -11.69
C GLY A 197 10.26 -11.12 -10.23
N ASN A 198 10.27 -10.03 -9.45
CA ASN A 198 10.61 -10.10 -8.04
C ASN A 198 9.64 -11.06 -7.29
N PRO A 199 10.17 -12.14 -6.66
CA PRO A 199 9.34 -13.20 -6.09
C PRO A 199 8.46 -12.72 -4.94
N LEU A 200 8.81 -11.62 -4.26
CA LEU A 200 8.00 -11.03 -3.20
C LEU A 200 6.60 -10.67 -3.69
N PHE A 201 6.45 -10.15 -4.91
CA PHE A 201 5.14 -9.71 -5.40
C PHE A 201 4.21 -10.89 -5.66
N SER A 202 4.72 -11.96 -6.27
CA SER A 202 3.97 -13.20 -6.45
C SER A 202 3.62 -13.85 -5.11
N TYR A 203 4.57 -13.89 -4.19
CA TYR A 203 4.39 -14.45 -2.86
C TYR A 203 3.30 -13.73 -2.06
N MET A 204 3.33 -12.40 -2.05
CA MET A 204 2.32 -11.56 -1.39
C MET A 204 0.94 -11.70 -2.03
N LEU A 205 0.86 -11.76 -3.36
CA LEU A 205 -0.41 -12.02 -4.06
C LEU A 205 -1.02 -13.36 -3.62
N GLN A 206 -0.21 -14.42 -3.59
CA GLN A 206 -0.65 -15.75 -3.16
C GLN A 206 -1.10 -15.76 -1.69
N ALA A 207 -0.40 -15.04 -0.80
CA ALA A 207 -0.80 -14.90 0.61
C ALA A 207 -2.17 -14.22 0.76
N PHE A 208 -2.45 -13.19 -0.03
CA PHE A 208 -3.78 -12.56 -0.06
C PHE A 208 -4.86 -13.49 -0.63
N VAL A 209 -4.56 -14.22 -1.71
CA VAL A 209 -5.47 -15.23 -2.25
C VAL A 209 -5.79 -16.29 -1.18
N ALA A 210 -4.79 -16.79 -0.46
CA ALA A 210 -5.00 -17.75 0.64
C ALA A 210 -5.88 -17.18 1.77
N LEU A 211 -5.64 -15.93 2.17
CA LEU A 211 -6.49 -15.24 3.16
C LEU A 211 -7.95 -15.18 2.68
N TYR A 212 -8.22 -14.65 1.48
CA TYR A 212 -9.58 -14.51 0.98
C TYR A 212 -10.24 -15.83 0.61
N GLY A 213 -9.48 -16.89 0.33
CA GLY A 213 -10.02 -18.24 0.21
C GLY A 213 -10.70 -18.72 1.50
N LEU A 214 -10.26 -18.22 2.66
CA LEU A 214 -10.71 -18.68 3.98
C LEU A 214 -11.66 -17.72 4.69
N THR A 215 -11.76 -16.47 4.25
CA THR A 215 -12.64 -15.48 4.88
C THR A 215 -13.32 -14.56 3.87
N ASP A 216 -14.51 -14.09 4.22
CA ASP A 216 -15.20 -13.00 3.54
C ASP A 216 -14.80 -11.63 4.10
N HIS A 217 -14.13 -11.59 5.25
CA HIS A 217 -13.79 -10.36 5.94
C HIS A 217 -12.39 -10.44 6.55
N ILE A 218 -11.56 -9.44 6.34
CA ILE A 218 -10.21 -9.37 6.91
C ILE A 218 -10.23 -9.28 8.45
N PRO A 219 -9.22 -9.83 9.15
CA PRO A 219 -9.11 -9.77 10.60
C PRO A 219 -8.49 -8.46 11.12
N ASP A 220 -7.91 -7.64 10.24
CA ASP A 220 -7.39 -6.31 10.55
C ASP A 220 -7.36 -5.45 9.28
N TYR A 221 -7.28 -4.12 9.41
CA TYR A 221 -7.12 -3.21 8.27
C TYR A 221 -5.70 -3.29 7.67
N PHE A 222 -4.67 -3.50 8.48
CA PHE A 222 -3.27 -3.45 8.07
C PHE A 222 -2.72 -4.81 7.61
N MET A 223 -3.55 -5.63 6.94
CA MET A 223 -3.13 -6.97 6.53
C MET A 223 -1.94 -6.98 5.57
N ILE A 224 -1.83 -5.99 4.68
CA ILE A 224 -0.64 -5.84 3.81
C ILE A 224 0.64 -5.74 4.62
N ASP A 225 0.66 -4.90 5.64
CA ASP A 225 1.84 -4.70 6.46
C ASP A 225 2.09 -5.88 7.40
N VAL A 226 1.04 -6.54 7.89
CA VAL A 226 1.16 -7.78 8.68
C VAL A 226 1.83 -8.87 7.85
N MET A 227 1.38 -9.08 6.61
CA MET A 227 1.94 -10.10 5.72
C MET A 227 3.36 -9.73 5.27
N LEU A 228 3.64 -8.46 4.94
CA LEU A 228 5.00 -8.02 4.66
C LEU A 228 5.93 -8.22 5.87
N SER A 229 5.45 -7.95 7.09
CA SER A 229 6.21 -8.20 8.33
C SER A 229 6.50 -9.69 8.52
N ALA A 230 5.53 -10.56 8.21
CA ALA A 230 5.74 -12.00 8.24
C ALA A 230 6.80 -12.45 7.22
N ALA A 231 6.70 -11.98 5.98
CA ALA A 231 7.69 -12.28 4.94
C ALA A 231 9.10 -11.76 5.33
N TYR A 232 9.19 -10.53 5.83
CA TYR A 232 10.43 -9.93 6.34
C TYR A 232 11.04 -10.73 7.52
N THR A 233 10.18 -11.24 8.41
CA THR A 233 10.61 -11.99 9.59
C THR A 233 11.12 -13.38 9.21
N HIS A 234 10.43 -14.08 8.32
CA HIS A 234 10.67 -15.51 8.07
C HIS A 234 11.44 -15.83 6.78
N ILE A 235 11.59 -14.88 5.86
CA ILE A 235 12.29 -15.08 4.58
C ILE A 235 13.55 -14.18 4.54
N PRO A 236 14.76 -14.75 4.73
CA PRO A 236 16.01 -13.97 4.77
C PRO A 236 16.25 -13.09 3.54
N GLN A 237 15.86 -13.56 2.36
CA GLN A 237 16.01 -12.83 1.11
C GLN A 237 15.09 -11.60 1.06
N VAL A 238 13.86 -11.70 1.59
CA VAL A 238 12.94 -10.55 1.69
C VAL A 238 13.50 -9.52 2.65
N ARG A 239 14.03 -9.96 3.80
CA ARG A 239 14.71 -9.08 4.75
C ARG A 239 15.87 -8.34 4.09
N ALA A 240 16.77 -9.07 3.43
CA ALA A 240 17.94 -8.49 2.78
C ALA A 240 17.55 -7.46 1.68
N MET A 241 16.49 -7.73 0.92
CA MET A 241 15.99 -6.78 -0.09
C MET A 241 15.48 -5.47 0.53
N ILE A 242 14.72 -5.56 1.61
CA ILE A 242 14.15 -4.38 2.30
C ILE A 242 15.22 -3.61 3.07
N ASP A 243 16.14 -4.31 3.75
CA ASP A 243 17.23 -3.67 4.52
C ASP A 243 18.27 -2.99 3.63
N ALA A 244 18.33 -3.34 2.34
CA ALA A 244 19.22 -2.70 1.37
C ALA A 244 18.73 -1.30 0.95
N GLU A 245 17.45 -0.98 1.12
CA GLU A 245 16.87 0.30 0.71
C GLU A 245 17.51 1.48 1.45
N PRO A 246 17.75 2.61 0.76
CA PRO A 246 18.31 3.78 1.40
C PRO A 246 17.22 4.49 2.21
N VAL A 247 17.65 5.23 3.23
CA VAL A 247 16.78 6.20 3.90
C VAL A 247 16.29 7.22 2.86
N ASN A 248 14.98 7.44 2.77
CA ASN A 248 14.38 8.35 1.80
C ASN A 248 13.05 8.93 2.31
N ASN A 249 12.65 10.10 1.79
CA ASN A 249 11.35 10.74 2.03
C ASN A 249 10.95 10.80 3.52
N LEU A 250 11.87 11.22 4.40
CA LEU A 250 11.69 11.30 5.86
C LEU A 250 10.43 12.08 6.26
N HIS A 251 10.11 13.12 5.48
CA HIS A 251 9.03 14.06 5.73
C HIS A 251 7.80 13.80 4.85
N ARG A 252 7.57 12.57 4.38
CA ARG A 252 6.44 12.19 3.49
C ARG A 252 5.04 12.63 3.96
N LEU A 253 4.85 12.91 5.26
CA LEU A 253 3.56 13.38 5.82
C LEU A 253 3.53 14.90 6.09
N TYR A 254 4.65 15.61 5.88
CA TYR A 254 4.79 17.02 6.23
C TYR A 254 3.80 17.93 5.49
N LEU A 255 3.72 17.79 4.17
CA LEU A 255 2.85 18.62 3.33
C LEU A 255 1.36 18.48 3.70
N ALA A 256 0.92 17.31 4.17
CA ALA A 256 -0.47 17.09 4.58
C ALA A 256 -0.88 17.99 5.75
N GLY A 257 0.05 18.35 6.63
CA GLY A 257 -0.17 19.27 7.75
C GLY A 257 -0.13 20.75 7.37
N LYS A 258 0.19 21.07 6.11
CA LYS A 258 0.48 22.43 5.63
C LYS A 258 -0.52 22.96 4.60
N LEU A 259 -1.49 22.14 4.20
CA LEU A 259 -2.44 22.48 3.14
C LEU A 259 -3.23 23.78 3.38
N ALA A 260 -3.50 24.15 4.64
CA ALA A 260 -4.22 25.38 4.98
C ALA A 260 -3.32 26.61 5.15
N ASP A 261 -1.99 26.45 5.13
CA ASP A 261 -1.04 27.54 5.30
C ASP A 261 -0.99 28.38 4.01
N ALA A 262 -0.53 29.64 4.12
CA ALA A 262 -0.41 30.54 2.96
C ALA A 262 0.75 30.15 2.03
N SER A 263 1.80 29.55 2.59
CA SER A 263 2.99 29.06 1.89
C SER A 263 3.62 27.90 2.67
N VAL A 264 4.52 27.16 2.03
CA VAL A 264 5.27 26.08 2.67
C VAL A 264 6.70 26.01 2.11
N ASP A 265 7.66 25.83 3.01
CA ASP A 265 9.03 25.45 2.64
C ASP A 265 9.13 23.92 2.71
N LEU A 266 9.40 23.29 1.57
CA LEU A 266 9.45 21.84 1.46
C LEU A 266 10.82 21.30 1.93
N PRO A 267 10.83 20.22 2.75
CA PRO A 267 12.08 19.55 3.13
C PRO A 267 12.82 19.01 1.92
N ALA A 268 14.11 19.38 1.76
CA ALA A 268 14.93 18.99 0.61
C ALA A 268 15.18 17.47 0.49
N ASP A 269 14.95 16.70 1.56
CA ASP A 269 15.13 15.25 1.61
C ASP A 269 13.88 14.44 1.20
N THR A 270 12.82 15.13 0.77
CA THR A 270 11.52 14.54 0.49
C THR A 270 10.94 15.14 -0.78
N TYR A 271 10.60 14.28 -1.74
CA TYR A 271 9.95 14.70 -2.98
C TYR A 271 8.55 14.12 -3.14
N ALA A 272 8.25 13.04 -2.40
CA ALA A 272 6.98 12.31 -2.46
C ALA A 272 6.18 12.47 -1.16
N TYR A 273 5.02 13.12 -1.23
CA TYR A 273 4.17 13.40 -0.08
C TYR A 273 2.86 12.63 -0.13
N LYS A 274 2.54 11.93 0.96
CA LYS A 274 1.26 11.24 1.13
C LYS A 274 0.21 12.23 1.62
N LEU A 275 -0.73 12.56 0.75
CA LEU A 275 -1.89 13.41 1.07
C LEU A 275 -3.15 12.56 1.32
N SER A 276 -4.23 13.25 1.66
CA SER A 276 -5.56 12.67 1.87
C SER A 276 -6.61 13.58 1.26
N TYR A 277 -7.60 13.00 0.57
CA TYR A 277 -8.79 13.73 0.11
C TYR A 277 -9.88 13.84 1.20
N LYS A 278 -9.68 13.20 2.35
CA LYS A 278 -10.58 13.31 3.50
C LYS A 278 -10.28 14.60 4.25
N ASN A 279 -11.33 15.35 4.59
CA ASN A 279 -11.29 16.59 5.37
C ASN A 279 -10.60 17.80 4.69
N VAL A 280 -10.30 17.75 3.40
CA VAL A 280 -9.73 18.89 2.65
C VAL A 280 -10.80 19.80 2.06
N GLN A 281 -12.08 19.40 2.09
CA GLN A 281 -13.19 20.16 1.48
C GLN A 281 -13.41 21.54 2.12
N ARG A 282 -12.89 21.76 3.34
CA ARG A 282 -13.05 23.02 4.08
C ARG A 282 -11.87 23.98 3.88
N ILE A 283 -10.80 23.54 3.24
CA ILE A 283 -9.61 24.37 3.01
C ILE A 283 -9.90 25.25 1.78
N PRO A 284 -9.87 26.59 1.90
CA PRO A 284 -9.99 27.46 0.74
C PRO A 284 -8.85 27.21 -0.23
N ALA A 285 -9.12 27.19 -1.55
CA ALA A 285 -8.05 27.07 -2.55
C ALA A 285 -7.27 28.38 -2.70
N ALA A 286 -7.95 29.52 -2.69
CA ALA A 286 -7.30 30.81 -2.88
C ALA A 286 -6.30 31.12 -1.75
N HIS A 287 -5.08 31.50 -2.13
CA HIS A 287 -4.00 31.92 -1.23
C HIS A 287 -3.60 30.86 -0.19
N THR A 288 -3.70 29.58 -0.53
CA THR A 288 -3.23 28.47 0.32
C THR A 288 -2.33 27.51 -0.43
N VAL A 289 -1.55 26.75 0.33
CA VAL A 289 -0.79 25.59 -0.16
C VAL A 289 -1.70 24.57 -0.83
N TYR A 290 -2.94 24.39 -0.37
CA TYR A 290 -3.92 23.54 -1.03
C TYR A 290 -4.23 24.02 -2.45
N GLY A 291 -4.42 25.32 -2.66
CA GLY A 291 -4.54 25.90 -4.00
C GLY A 291 -3.33 25.58 -4.87
N ALA A 292 -2.13 25.78 -4.35
CA ALA A 292 -0.89 25.47 -5.08
C ALA A 292 -0.78 23.97 -5.45
N VAL A 293 -1.24 23.07 -4.58
CA VAL A 293 -1.33 21.63 -4.89
C VAL A 293 -2.26 21.41 -6.07
N LEU A 294 -3.46 21.99 -6.04
CA LEU A 294 -4.48 21.85 -7.09
C LEU A 294 -4.00 22.41 -8.43
N ASP A 295 -3.33 23.56 -8.41
CA ASP A 295 -2.83 24.25 -9.60
C ASP A 295 -1.53 23.62 -10.13
N GLY A 296 -0.87 22.77 -9.33
CA GLY A 296 0.38 22.11 -9.70
C GLY A 296 1.60 23.05 -9.72
N THR A 297 1.61 24.04 -8.83
CA THR A 297 2.62 25.09 -8.76
C THR A 297 3.59 24.94 -7.57
N LEU A 298 3.44 23.85 -6.81
CA LEU A 298 4.34 23.44 -5.72
C LEU A 298 5.56 22.70 -6.22
#